data_AF-A0A2R6KCY2-F1
#
_entry.id   AF-A0A2R6KCY2-F1
#
_cell.length_a   1.000
_cell.length_b   1.000
_cell.length_c   1.000
_cell.angle_alpha   90.00
_cell.angle_beta   90.00
_cell.angle_gamma   90.00
#
_symmetry.space_group_name_H-M   'P 1'
#
loop_
_entity.id
_entity.type
_entity.pdbx_description
1 polymer ?
#
loop_
_entity_poly.entity_id
_entity_poly.type
_entity_poly.pdbx_seq_one_letter_code
_entity_poly.pdbx_strand_id
1 'polypeptide(L)'
;MPDDAMSSVTARIGALAPPDTTVGYLLRLSRPRFWLYLAGPAMVGAVFATRATAELFTPLNVALVAYFLLPANVFLYGVNDVFDADVDEENPKKEDKEVRYRGGRAVLAAVLTSGVLGVAMVPVLSTQAVVATFAFLALSVQYSAPPFRVKT
;
A
#
# COMPACT_ATOMS: atom_id res chain seq x y z
N MET A 1 -25.14 6.43 -9.11
CA MET A 1 -24.82 7.61 -8.27
C MET A 1 -23.62 7.43 -7.32
N PRO A 2 -23.14 6.22 -6.95
CA PRO A 2 -21.82 6.05 -6.31
C PRO A 2 -20.65 6.19 -7.30
N ASP A 3 -20.86 5.78 -8.56
CA ASP A 3 -19.81 5.74 -9.59
C ASP A 3 -19.31 7.13 -10.01
N ASP A 4 -20.17 8.16 -9.98
CA ASP A 4 -19.81 9.53 -10.37
C ASP A 4 -18.89 10.23 -9.35
N ALA A 5 -19.02 9.90 -8.06
CA ALA A 5 -18.17 10.49 -7.02
C ALA A 5 -16.76 9.89 -7.03
N MET A 6 -16.67 8.57 -7.22
CA MET A 6 -15.40 7.85 -7.32
C MET A 6 -14.64 8.16 -8.61
N SER A 7 -15.35 8.36 -9.73
CA SER A 7 -14.76 8.85 -10.97
C SER A 7 -14.21 10.27 -10.80
N SER A 8 -14.91 11.14 -10.07
CA SER A 8 -14.46 12.49 -9.72
C SER A 8 -13.17 12.52 -8.89
N VAL A 9 -13.07 11.68 -7.85
CA VAL A 9 -11.87 11.64 -6.98
C VAL A 9 -10.66 11.10 -7.75
N THR A 10 -10.86 10.03 -8.53
CA THR A 10 -9.80 9.44 -9.36
C THR A 10 -9.31 10.44 -10.43
N ALA A 11 -10.24 11.19 -11.05
CA ALA A 11 -9.91 12.24 -12.02
C ALA A 11 -9.13 13.40 -11.37
N ARG A 12 -9.52 13.84 -10.16
CA ARG A 12 -8.83 14.90 -9.41
C ARG A 12 -7.42 14.47 -8.97
N ILE A 13 -7.26 13.23 -8.48
CA ILE A 13 -5.94 12.67 -8.17
C ILE A 13 -5.09 12.57 -9.43
N GLY A 14 -5.69 12.15 -10.56
CA GLY A 14 -5.02 12.10 -11.86
C GLY A 14 -4.53 13.46 -12.34
N ALA A 15 -5.28 14.53 -12.08
CA ALA A 15 -4.89 15.91 -12.40
C ALA A 15 -3.76 16.43 -11.49
N LEU A 16 -3.77 16.07 -10.21
CA LEU A 16 -2.74 16.47 -9.24
C LEU A 16 -1.44 15.67 -9.38
N ALA A 17 -1.51 14.45 -9.88
CA ALA A 17 -0.36 13.56 -10.02
C ALA A 17 -0.34 12.89 -11.41
N PRO A 18 0.21 13.59 -12.41
CA PRO A 18 0.30 13.11 -13.78
C PRO A 18 1.05 11.76 -13.89
N PRO A 19 0.61 10.82 -14.74
CA PRO A 19 1.14 9.44 -14.86
C PRO A 19 2.59 9.32 -15.31
N ASP A 20 3.09 10.35 -15.95
CA ASP A 20 4.45 10.52 -16.43
C ASP A 20 5.43 10.96 -15.33
N THR A 21 4.91 11.44 -14.18
CA THR A 21 5.74 11.79 -13.02
C THR A 21 6.00 10.58 -12.11
N THR A 22 7.12 10.58 -11.38
CA THR A 22 7.42 9.55 -10.37
C THR A 22 6.33 9.45 -9.31
N VAL A 23 5.80 10.59 -8.86
CA VAL A 23 4.74 10.64 -7.84
C VAL A 23 3.44 10.04 -8.38
N GLY A 24 3.01 10.45 -9.58
CA GLY A 24 1.81 9.91 -10.20
C GLY A 24 1.94 8.43 -10.59
N TYR A 25 3.15 7.96 -10.87
CA TYR A 25 3.44 6.54 -11.04
C TYR A 25 3.31 5.78 -9.71
N LEU A 26 3.97 6.24 -8.63
CA LEU A 26 3.90 5.57 -7.32
C LEU A 26 2.48 5.53 -6.74
N LEU A 27 1.68 6.57 -6.96
CA LEU A 27 0.28 6.57 -6.57
C LEU A 27 -0.51 5.49 -7.31
N ARG A 28 -0.30 5.31 -8.62
CA ARG A 28 -0.95 4.23 -9.39
C ARG A 28 -0.41 2.85 -9.02
N LEU A 29 0.90 2.73 -8.80
CA LEU A 29 1.57 1.51 -8.33
C LEU A 29 0.96 1.02 -7.01
N SER A 30 0.58 1.93 -6.11
CA SER A 30 -0.08 1.60 -4.84
C SER A 30 -1.54 1.11 -5.00
N ARG A 31 -2.07 1.06 -6.23
CA ARG A 31 -3.43 0.61 -6.58
C ARG A 31 -4.53 1.22 -5.69
N PRO A 32 -4.86 2.52 -5.84
CA PRO A 32 -5.78 3.26 -4.95
C PRO A 32 -7.13 2.60 -4.69
N ARG A 33 -7.66 1.87 -5.69
CA ARG A 33 -8.87 1.05 -5.56
C ARG A 33 -8.84 0.03 -4.42
N PHE A 34 -7.65 -0.41 -4.01
CA PHE A 34 -7.45 -1.43 -2.98
C PHE A 34 -6.93 -0.85 -1.66
N TRP A 35 -6.75 0.47 -1.53
CA TRP A 35 -6.19 1.06 -0.30
C TRP A 35 -6.95 0.65 0.97
N LEU A 36 -8.28 0.56 0.88
CA LEU A 36 -9.13 0.19 1.99
C LEU A 36 -9.03 -1.30 2.37
N TYR A 37 -8.43 -2.15 1.55
CA TYR A 37 -8.20 -3.55 1.90
C TYR A 37 -7.13 -3.68 2.99
N LEU A 38 -6.17 -2.75 3.04
CA LEU A 38 -5.19 -2.66 4.12
C LEU A 38 -5.63 -1.70 5.21
N ALA A 39 -6.07 -0.49 4.85
CA ALA A 39 -6.46 0.52 5.82
C ALA A 39 -7.74 0.15 6.59
N GLY A 40 -8.69 -0.55 5.96
CA GLY A 40 -9.95 -0.97 6.57
C GLY A 40 -9.75 -1.85 7.81
N PRO A 41 -9.06 -2.99 7.70
CA PRO A 41 -8.75 -3.84 8.85
C PRO A 41 -7.97 -3.11 9.96
N ALA A 42 -7.02 -2.23 9.60
CA ALA A 42 -6.29 -1.42 10.57
C ALA A 42 -7.22 -0.45 11.33
N MET A 43 -8.13 0.22 10.62
CA MET A 43 -9.15 1.08 11.23
C MET A 43 -10.09 0.30 12.15
N VAL A 44 -10.55 -0.88 11.72
CA VAL A 44 -11.38 -1.77 12.56
C VAL A 44 -10.63 -2.15 13.83
N GLY A 45 -9.35 -2.56 13.72
CA GLY A 45 -8.50 -2.86 14.87
C GLY A 45 -8.34 -1.67 15.82
N ALA A 46 -8.15 -0.46 15.29
CA ALA A 46 -8.07 0.76 16.09
C ALA A 46 -9.38 1.01 16.85
N VAL A 47 -10.54 0.86 16.20
CA VAL A 47 -11.85 0.99 16.85
C VAL A 47 -12.02 0.00 18.00
N PHE A 48 -11.65 -1.27 17.79
CA PHE A 48 -11.72 -2.30 18.83
C PHE A 48 -10.75 -2.05 20.00
N ALA A 49 -9.63 -1.37 19.77
CA ALA A 49 -8.63 -1.08 20.79
C ALA A 49 -8.97 0.15 21.65
N THR A 50 -9.81 1.06 21.14
CA THR A 50 -10.15 2.32 21.81
C THR A 50 -11.39 2.21 22.70
N ARG A 51 -11.42 3.00 23.78
CA ARG A 51 -12.58 3.09 24.70
C ARG A 51 -13.46 4.31 24.47
N ALA A 52 -12.92 5.32 23.79
CA ALA A 52 -13.61 6.56 23.45
C ALA A 52 -13.32 6.99 22.01
N THR A 53 -14.26 7.68 21.38
CA THR A 53 -14.14 8.15 19.99
C THR A 53 -12.95 9.09 19.77
N ALA A 54 -12.59 9.90 20.77
CA ALA A 54 -11.44 10.80 20.70
C ALA A 54 -10.10 10.06 20.53
N GLU A 55 -9.99 8.83 21.04
CA GLU A 55 -8.76 8.03 20.96
C GLU A 55 -8.48 7.56 19.51
N LEU A 56 -9.51 7.51 18.66
CA LEU A 56 -9.37 7.18 17.23
C LEU A 56 -8.50 8.19 16.47
N PHE A 57 -8.45 9.43 16.94
CA PHE A 57 -7.75 10.52 16.28
C PHE A 57 -6.41 10.86 16.94
N THR A 58 -5.86 9.93 17.73
CA THR A 58 -4.50 10.08 18.25
C THR A 58 -3.48 10.13 17.09
N PRO A 59 -2.33 10.82 17.26
CA PRO A 59 -1.30 10.87 16.22
C PRO A 59 -0.85 9.49 15.74
N LEU A 60 -0.80 8.50 16.64
CA LEU A 60 -0.45 7.12 16.31
C LEU A 60 -1.49 6.46 15.39
N ASN A 61 -2.79 6.56 15.72
CA ASN A 61 -3.83 5.97 14.89
C ASN A 61 -3.92 6.65 13.52
N VAL A 62 -3.77 7.97 13.46
CA VAL A 62 -3.71 8.70 12.19
C VAL A 62 -2.49 8.26 11.36
N ALA A 63 -1.32 8.11 12.00
CA ALA A 63 -0.11 7.64 11.32
C ALA A 63 -0.26 6.19 10.80
N LEU A 64 -0.89 5.30 11.58
CA LEU A 64 -1.16 3.92 11.16
C LEU A 64 -2.11 3.88 9.96
N VAL A 65 -3.21 4.64 10.00
CA VAL A 65 -4.14 4.72 8.86
C VAL A 65 -3.44 5.29 7.63
N ALA A 66 -2.66 6.37 7.78
CA ALA A 66 -1.89 6.94 6.68
C ALA A 66 -0.87 5.93 6.11
N TYR A 67 -0.19 5.17 6.97
CA TYR A 67 0.74 4.12 6.58
C TYR A 67 0.03 3.02 5.76
N PHE A 68 -1.10 2.50 6.25
CA PHE A 68 -1.83 1.45 5.55
C PHE A 68 -2.60 1.93 4.32
N LEU A 69 -2.87 3.24 4.20
CA LEU A 69 -3.45 3.82 2.99
C LEU A 69 -2.43 3.88 1.85
N LEU A 70 -1.21 4.36 2.07
CA LEU A 70 -0.28 4.61 0.97
C LEU A 70 1.04 3.83 1.08
N PRO A 71 1.95 4.07 2.05
CA PRO A 71 3.22 3.34 2.13
C PRO A 71 3.07 1.81 2.10
N ALA A 72 2.15 1.25 2.89
CA ALA A 72 1.95 -0.21 2.93
C ALA A 72 1.51 -0.77 1.57
N ASN A 73 0.68 -0.04 0.82
CA ASN A 73 0.28 -0.44 -0.53
C ASN A 73 1.44 -0.28 -1.53
N VAL A 74 2.24 0.77 -1.42
CA VAL A 74 3.49 0.92 -2.22
C VAL A 74 4.43 -0.24 -1.95
N PHE A 75 4.58 -0.67 -0.68
CA PHE A 75 5.40 -1.81 -0.32
C PHE A 75 4.84 -3.11 -0.91
N LEU A 76 3.58 -3.44 -0.61
CA LEU A 76 2.93 -4.68 -1.04
C LEU A 76 2.92 -4.83 -2.57
N TYR A 77 2.40 -3.83 -3.28
CA TYR A 77 2.30 -3.89 -4.73
C TYR A 77 3.61 -3.60 -5.43
N GLY A 78 4.49 -2.79 -4.85
CA GLY A 78 5.82 -2.57 -5.40
C GLY A 78 6.69 -3.83 -5.35
N VAL A 79 6.65 -4.59 -4.26
CA VAL A 79 7.30 -5.91 -4.21
C VAL A 79 6.64 -6.86 -5.22
N ASN A 80 5.31 -6.89 -5.30
CA ASN A 80 4.59 -7.70 -6.28
C ASN A 80 5.07 -7.43 -7.73
N ASP A 81 5.06 -6.17 -8.13
CA ASP A 81 5.40 -5.72 -9.47
C ASP A 81 6.91 -5.91 -9.80
N VAL A 82 7.81 -5.82 -8.81
CA VAL A 82 9.25 -6.12 -8.99
C VAL A 82 9.47 -7.59 -9.35
N PHE A 83 8.78 -8.51 -8.68
CA PHE A 83 8.99 -9.96 -8.88
C PHE A 83 8.12 -10.57 -10.00
N ASP A 84 7.10 -9.84 -10.46
CA ASP A 84 6.25 -10.23 -11.59
C ASP A 84 6.54 -9.44 -12.87
N ALA A 85 7.60 -8.62 -12.89
CA ALA A 85 7.91 -7.73 -14.03
C ALA A 85 7.84 -8.45 -15.38
N ASP A 86 8.50 -9.61 -15.51
CA ASP A 86 8.52 -10.41 -16.76
C ASP A 86 7.14 -10.98 -17.13
N VAL A 87 6.34 -11.37 -16.13
CA VAL A 87 5.01 -11.98 -16.32
C VAL A 87 3.97 -10.92 -16.68
N ASP A 88 4.13 -9.71 -16.15
CA ASP A 88 3.21 -8.59 -16.34
C ASP A 88 3.42 -7.82 -17.65
N GLU A 89 4.46 -8.12 -18.43
CA GLU A 89 4.67 -7.52 -19.76
C GLU A 89 3.47 -7.81 -20.69
N GLU A 90 3.01 -9.06 -20.71
CA GLU A 90 1.93 -9.54 -21.59
C GLU A 90 0.52 -9.38 -21.00
N ASN A 91 0.39 -8.93 -19.74
CA ASN A 91 -0.88 -8.90 -19.04
C ASN A 91 -1.75 -7.70 -19.45
N PRO A 92 -2.90 -7.90 -20.12
CA PRO A 92 -3.74 -6.79 -20.61
C PRO A 92 -4.33 -5.94 -19.48
N LYS A 93 -4.40 -6.46 -18.23
CA LYS A 93 -4.86 -5.69 -17.06
C LYS A 93 -3.90 -4.53 -16.72
N LYS A 94 -2.63 -4.63 -17.12
CA LYS A 94 -1.56 -3.63 -16.91
C LYS A 94 -1.54 -2.53 -17.98
N GLU A 95 -2.42 -2.60 -18.98
CA GLU A 95 -2.64 -1.52 -19.95
C GLU A 95 -3.82 -0.61 -19.55
N ASP A 96 -4.85 -1.18 -18.94
CA ASP A 96 -6.13 -0.49 -18.70
C ASP A 96 -6.34 -0.06 -17.24
N LYS A 97 -5.93 -0.87 -16.25
CA LYS A 97 -6.30 -0.67 -14.83
C LYS A 97 -5.12 -0.50 -13.87
N GLU A 98 -3.96 -0.99 -14.24
CA GLU A 98 -2.74 -0.95 -13.42
C GLU A 98 -1.57 -0.42 -14.25
N VAL A 99 -0.50 0.02 -13.60
CA VAL A 99 0.72 0.46 -14.29
C VAL A 99 1.67 -0.71 -14.49
N ARG A 100 2.29 -0.81 -15.66
CA ARG A 100 3.44 -1.71 -15.86
C ARG A 100 4.63 -1.25 -15.02
N TYR A 101 5.35 -2.20 -14.45
CA TYR A 101 6.56 -1.90 -13.69
C TYR A 101 7.61 -1.24 -14.60
N ARG A 102 8.02 -0.01 -14.27
CA ARG A 102 8.98 0.76 -15.09
C ARG A 102 10.44 0.59 -14.66
N GLY A 103 10.70 -0.22 -13.63
CA GLY A 103 12.03 -0.29 -13.03
C GLY A 103 12.46 1.03 -12.36
N GLY A 104 13.76 1.15 -12.10
CA GLY A 104 14.38 2.39 -11.65
C GLY A 104 14.66 2.47 -10.15
N ARG A 105 15.79 3.09 -9.81
CA ARG A 105 16.31 3.23 -8.44
C ARG A 105 15.35 3.96 -7.51
N ALA A 106 14.62 4.96 -8.03
CA ALA A 106 13.66 5.74 -7.25
C ALA A 106 12.45 4.89 -6.80
N VAL A 107 11.96 3.99 -7.67
CA VAL A 107 10.85 3.10 -7.33
C VAL A 107 11.28 2.10 -6.27
N LEU A 108 12.44 1.45 -6.46
CA LEU A 108 13.00 0.54 -5.46
C LEU A 108 13.25 1.24 -4.12
N ALA A 109 13.78 2.46 -4.13
CA ALA A 109 13.96 3.26 -2.93
C ALA A 109 12.62 3.56 -2.23
N ALA A 110 11.56 3.90 -2.97
CA ALA A 110 10.23 4.12 -2.40
C ALA A 110 9.64 2.84 -1.79
N VAL A 111 9.80 1.69 -2.44
CA VAL A 111 9.37 0.38 -1.92
C VAL A 111 10.12 0.05 -0.63
N LEU A 112 11.45 0.13 -0.64
CA LEU A 112 12.27 -0.13 0.54
C LEU A 112 11.97 0.84 1.68
N THR A 113 11.84 2.13 1.38
CA THR A 113 11.48 3.15 2.37
C THR A 113 10.11 2.85 3.00
N SER A 114 9.15 2.39 2.22
CA SER A 114 7.82 2.01 2.72
C SER A 114 7.87 0.80 3.67
N GLY A 115 8.73 -0.18 3.39
CA GLY A 115 9.00 -1.28 4.31
C GLY A 115 9.69 -0.80 5.60
N VAL A 116 10.71 0.04 5.48
CA VAL A 116 11.44 0.63 6.63
C VAL A 116 10.51 1.46 7.51
N LEU A 117 9.60 2.25 6.93
CA LEU A 117 8.59 2.99 7.69
C LEU A 117 7.70 2.09 8.53
N GLY A 118 7.34 0.90 8.03
CA GLY A 118 6.59 -0.09 8.81
C GLY A 118 7.36 -0.58 10.03
N VAL A 119 8.64 -0.89 9.85
CA VAL A 119 9.54 -1.30 10.94
C VAL A 119 9.79 -0.15 11.92
N ALA A 120 9.91 1.08 11.44
CA ALA A 120 10.17 2.26 12.26
C ALA A 120 9.04 2.58 13.25
N MET A 121 7.82 2.08 13.02
CA MET A 121 6.70 2.24 13.96
C MET A 121 6.80 1.32 15.17
N VAL A 122 7.58 0.23 15.13
CA VAL A 122 7.66 -0.81 16.18
C VAL A 122 7.81 -0.27 17.61
N PRO A 123 8.66 0.76 17.90
CA PRO A 123 8.84 1.24 19.27
C PRO A 123 7.58 1.84 19.92
N VAL A 124 6.58 2.24 19.13
CA VAL A 124 5.34 2.86 19.61
C VAL A 124 4.11 1.95 19.47
N LEU A 125 4.31 0.69 19.07
CA LEU A 125 3.23 -0.28 18.89
C LEU A 125 3.08 -1.22 20.09
N SER A 126 1.86 -1.69 20.32
CA SER A 126 1.62 -2.81 21.24
C SER A 126 2.25 -4.10 20.70
N THR A 127 2.48 -5.08 21.56
CA THR A 127 3.02 -6.39 21.16
C THR A 127 2.18 -7.05 20.06
N GLN A 128 0.85 -6.98 20.15
CA GLN A 128 -0.03 -7.56 19.12
C GLN A 128 0.14 -6.83 17.78
N ALA A 129 0.24 -5.50 17.80
CA ALA A 129 0.45 -4.71 16.59
C ALA A 129 1.84 -4.96 15.98
N VAL A 130 2.88 -5.17 16.78
CA VAL A 130 4.21 -5.56 16.29
C VAL A 130 4.16 -6.89 15.55
N VAL A 131 3.51 -7.91 16.14
CA VAL A 131 3.32 -9.22 15.50
C VAL A 131 2.56 -9.08 14.18
N ALA A 132 1.46 -8.33 14.18
CA ALA A 132 0.67 -8.08 12.97
C ALA A 132 1.48 -7.35 11.88
N THR A 133 2.29 -6.34 12.24
CA THR A 133 3.15 -5.61 11.29
C THR A 133 4.19 -6.53 10.68
N PHE A 134 4.89 -7.35 11.47
CA PHE A 134 5.87 -8.29 10.93
C PHE A 134 5.23 -9.39 10.08
N ALA A 135 4.07 -9.91 10.49
CA ALA A 135 3.31 -10.86 9.69
C ALA A 135 2.90 -10.23 8.34
N PHE A 136 2.39 -9.00 8.35
CA PHE A 136 2.05 -8.25 7.14
C PHE A 136 3.26 -8.05 6.22
N LEU A 137 4.39 -7.57 6.75
CA LEU A 137 5.61 -7.35 5.96
C LEU A 137 6.14 -8.66 5.36
N ALA A 138 6.20 -9.72 6.17
CA ALA A 138 6.66 -11.02 5.73
C ALA A 138 5.76 -11.60 4.64
N LEU A 139 4.43 -11.56 4.83
CA LEU A 139 3.46 -12.03 3.84
C LEU A 139 3.50 -11.20 2.56
N SER A 140 3.63 -9.88 2.66
CA SER A 140 3.74 -8.98 1.49
C SER A 140 4.93 -9.37 0.60
N VAL A 141 6.05 -9.76 1.22
CA VAL A 141 7.23 -10.25 0.49
C VAL A 141 7.02 -11.67 0.00
N GLN A 142 6.75 -12.62 0.89
CA GLN A 142 6.75 -14.05 0.59
C GLN A 142 5.59 -14.50 -0.30
N TYR A 143 4.52 -13.71 -0.38
CA TYR A 143 3.47 -13.93 -1.37
C TYR A 143 3.99 -13.75 -2.80
N SER A 144 4.94 -12.83 -3.01
CA SER A 144 5.42 -12.45 -4.35
C SER A 144 6.87 -12.85 -4.66
N ALA A 145 7.71 -13.00 -3.64
CA ALA A 145 9.14 -13.20 -3.76
C ALA A 145 9.57 -14.58 -3.21
N PRO A 146 10.76 -15.08 -3.62
CA PRO A 146 11.35 -16.28 -3.03
C PRO A 146 11.59 -16.16 -1.51
N PRO A 147 11.71 -17.29 -0.78
CA PRO A 147 11.68 -18.67 -1.29
C PRO A 147 10.28 -19.25 -1.55
N PHE A 148 9.22 -18.69 -0.97
CA PHE A 148 7.91 -19.34 -1.06
C PHE A 148 7.14 -18.99 -2.32
N ARG A 149 7.13 -17.70 -2.74
CA ARG A 149 6.32 -17.18 -3.86
C ARG A 149 4.95 -17.86 -3.94
N VAL A 150 4.16 -17.69 -2.88
CA VAL A 150 2.93 -18.49 -2.67
C VAL A 150 1.89 -18.28 -3.78
N LYS A 151 1.94 -17.16 -4.50
CA LYS A 151 1.11 -16.96 -5.71
C LYS A 151 1.70 -17.77 -6.88
N THR A 152 0.95 -18.76 -7.35
CA THR A 152 1.21 -19.51 -8.60
C THR A 152 0.42 -18.91 -9.75
#